data_AF-A0AAW1NJG8-F1
#
_entry.id   AF-A0AAW1NJG8-F1
#
_cell.length_a   1.000
_cell.length_b   1.000
_cell.length_c   1.000
_cell.angle_alpha   90.00
_cell.angle_beta   90.00
_cell.angle_gamma   90.00
#
_symmetry.space_group_name_H-M   'P 1'
#
loop_
_entity.id
_entity.type
_entity.pdbx_description
1 polymer ?
#
loop_
_entity_poly.entity_id
_entity_poly.type
_entity_poly.pdbx_seq_one_letter_code
_entity_poly.pdbx_strand_id
1 'polypeptide(L)'
;MDQVVLACQKVKELDELKNGYNLIGLSQGGLISRGLVEFCDEAPPVKNFISIGGPQAGVASAPNCSSNAICGILGDLINIVPVYSSYIQSFAAPCNYMKIPTKIDQYLKGCKFLPYANNEKPGFFNATYKERFASLQNLVLVMFEDETVIVPKESSWFGYYPDGSTDVVLPFNETTLYKEDLIGLKTLHEAGKVTFLKAFGGHLNLSDALFEMILPFLKDDELDVQIAVA
;
A
#
# COMPACT_ATOMS: atom_id res chain seq x y z
N MET A 1 4.24 11.90 -0.58
CA MET A 1 4.10 12.30 0.84
C MET A 1 2.93 13.28 1.01
N ASP A 2 2.80 14.27 0.14
CA ASP A 2 1.81 15.36 0.27
C ASP A 2 0.35 14.90 0.42
N GLN A 3 -0.07 13.86 -0.31
CA GLN A 3 -1.41 13.27 -0.17
C GLN A 3 -1.64 12.70 1.24
N VAL A 4 -0.63 12.07 1.85
CA VAL A 4 -0.70 11.55 3.22
C VAL A 4 -0.78 12.68 4.23
N VAL A 5 0.01 13.75 4.03
CA VAL A 5 -0.02 14.94 4.89
C VAL A 5 -1.41 15.59 4.85
N LEU A 6 -1.98 15.76 3.66
CA LEU A 6 -3.32 16.34 3.49
C LEU A 6 -4.41 15.44 4.11
N ALA A 7 -4.33 14.12 3.90
CA ALA A 7 -5.27 13.17 4.50
C ALA A 7 -5.18 13.20 6.04
N CYS A 8 -3.96 13.23 6.58
CA CYS A 8 -3.68 13.32 8.01
C CYS A 8 -4.30 14.57 8.63
N GLN A 9 -4.15 15.74 7.99
CA GLN A 9 -4.77 16.98 8.44
C GLN A 9 -6.30 16.86 8.50
N LYS A 10 -6.92 16.38 7.41
CA LYS A 10 -8.38 16.24 7.35
C LYS A 10 -8.93 15.28 8.40
N VAL A 11 -8.29 14.13 8.60
CA VAL A 11 -8.76 13.12 9.54
C VAL A 11 -8.67 13.63 10.99
N LYS A 12 -7.68 14.45 11.33
CA LYS A 12 -7.58 15.10 12.65
C LYS A 12 -8.69 16.11 12.93
N GLU A 13 -9.26 16.72 11.89
CA GLU A 13 -10.29 17.75 12.00
C GLU A 13 -11.71 17.16 12.11
N LEU A 14 -11.89 15.85 11.85
CA LEU A 14 -13.18 15.19 11.88
C LEU A 14 -13.45 14.60 13.27
N ASP A 15 -14.33 15.26 14.02
CA ASP A 15 -14.73 14.87 15.37
C ASP A 15 -15.35 13.47 15.42
N GLU A 16 -16.03 13.08 14.36
CA GLU A 16 -16.67 11.76 14.19
C GLU A 16 -15.65 10.62 14.20
N LEU A 17 -14.39 10.88 13.84
CA LEU A 17 -13.35 9.85 13.75
C LEU A 17 -12.59 9.66 15.06
N LYS A 18 -12.77 10.52 16.07
CA LYS A 18 -11.97 10.56 17.32
C LYS A 18 -11.94 9.23 18.09
N ASN A 19 -13.03 8.46 18.05
CA ASN A 19 -13.13 7.16 18.72
C ASN A 19 -12.59 5.99 17.89
N GLY A 20 -11.97 6.30 16.75
CA GLY A 20 -11.42 5.37 15.79
C GLY A 20 -12.37 5.03 14.66
N TYR A 21 -11.81 4.62 13.53
CA TYR A 21 -12.55 4.47 12.28
C TYR A 21 -11.98 3.32 11.42
N ASN A 22 -12.79 2.90 10.44
CA ASN A 22 -12.37 1.95 9.41
C ASN A 22 -11.87 2.71 8.19
N LEU A 23 -10.76 2.23 7.61
CA LEU A 23 -10.08 2.88 6.51
C LEU A 23 -10.06 1.96 5.30
N ILE A 24 -10.55 2.44 4.16
CA ILE A 24 -10.50 1.73 2.88
C ILE A 24 -9.60 2.52 1.92
N GLY A 25 -8.60 1.85 1.36
CA GLY A 25 -7.72 2.41 0.34
C GLY A 25 -7.86 1.64 -0.96
N LEU A 26 -8.14 2.33 -2.07
CA LEU A 26 -8.29 1.71 -3.39
C LEU A 26 -7.04 1.96 -4.24
N SER A 27 -6.44 0.92 -4.81
CA SER A 27 -5.25 1.07 -5.67
C SER A 27 -4.14 1.88 -4.97
N GLN A 28 -3.65 2.96 -5.57
CA GLN A 28 -2.69 3.89 -4.92
C GLN A 28 -3.17 4.38 -3.55
N GLY A 29 -4.49 4.52 -3.36
CA GLY A 29 -5.13 4.84 -2.08
C GLY A 29 -4.72 3.88 -0.96
N GLY A 30 -4.47 2.61 -1.25
CA GLY A 30 -3.96 1.65 -0.26
C GLY A 30 -2.60 2.05 0.35
N LEU A 31 -1.71 2.66 -0.43
CA LEU A 31 -0.45 3.19 0.09
C LEU A 31 -0.66 4.52 0.84
N ILE A 32 -1.57 5.37 0.38
CA ILE A 32 -1.91 6.62 1.07
C ILE A 32 -2.50 6.31 2.45
N SER A 33 -3.46 5.37 2.51
CA SER A 33 -4.05 4.85 3.74
C SER A 33 -3.01 4.22 4.66
N ARG A 34 -2.09 3.41 4.12
CA ARG A 34 -0.99 2.88 4.93
C ARG A 34 -0.10 3.98 5.50
N GLY A 35 0.24 4.98 4.70
CA GLY A 35 0.98 6.15 5.17
C GLY A 35 0.21 6.94 6.25
N LEU A 36 -1.12 6.99 6.19
CA LEU A 36 -1.95 7.59 7.24
C LEU A 36 -1.81 6.80 8.56
N VAL A 37 -1.85 5.47 8.50
CA VAL A 37 -1.64 4.59 9.68
C VAL A 37 -0.24 4.77 10.25
N GLU A 38 0.79 4.73 9.41
CA GLU A 38 2.19 4.72 9.86
C GLU A 38 2.67 6.12 10.27
N PHE A 39 2.45 7.14 9.44
CA PHE A 39 3.13 8.42 9.53
C PHE A 39 2.34 9.49 10.28
N CYS A 40 1.02 9.42 10.29
CA CYS A 40 0.19 10.47 10.88
C CYS A 40 0.22 10.40 12.40
N ASP A 41 1.09 11.21 12.99
CA ASP A 41 1.17 11.38 14.43
C ASP A 41 -0.13 11.98 14.96
N GLU A 42 -0.60 11.56 16.15
CA GLU A 42 -1.84 12.03 16.79
C GLU A 42 -3.13 11.93 15.94
N ALA A 43 -3.15 11.10 14.89
CA ALA A 43 -4.42 10.77 14.23
C ALA A 43 -5.31 9.96 15.18
N PRO A 44 -6.64 10.09 15.07
CA PRO A 44 -7.56 9.10 15.61
C PRO A 44 -7.18 7.67 15.14
N PRO A 45 -7.43 6.64 15.97
CA PRO A 45 -6.93 5.30 15.70
C PRO A 45 -7.66 4.64 14.52
N VAL A 46 -6.91 4.09 13.57
CA VAL A 46 -7.48 3.20 12.55
C VAL A 46 -7.73 1.83 13.19
N LYS A 47 -8.98 1.37 13.17
CA LYS A 47 -9.36 0.04 13.68
C LYS A 47 -9.07 -1.02 12.63
N ASN A 48 -9.81 -0.98 11.52
CA ASN A 48 -9.62 -1.89 10.39
C ASN A 48 -9.09 -1.13 9.19
N PHE A 49 -8.07 -1.69 8.54
CA PHE A 49 -7.55 -1.18 7.28
C PHE A 49 -7.79 -2.19 6.16
N ILE A 50 -8.56 -1.79 5.15
CA ILE A 50 -8.89 -2.58 3.97
C ILE A 50 -8.20 -1.98 2.74
N SER A 51 -7.17 -2.66 2.24
CA SER A 51 -6.45 -2.30 1.03
C SER A 51 -6.98 -3.08 -0.16
N ILE A 52 -7.75 -2.43 -1.04
CA ILE A 52 -8.35 -3.06 -2.21
C ILE A 52 -7.46 -2.85 -3.43
N GLY A 53 -6.75 -3.91 -3.82
CA GLY A 53 -5.82 -3.87 -4.95
C GLY A 53 -4.76 -2.79 -4.81
N GLY A 54 -4.25 -2.56 -3.59
CA GLY A 54 -3.20 -1.56 -3.37
C GLY A 54 -1.80 -2.13 -3.64
N PRO A 55 -0.83 -1.39 -4.20
CA PRO A 55 0.51 -1.92 -4.47
C PRO A 55 1.40 -1.83 -3.22
N GLN A 56 1.09 -2.62 -2.18
CA GLN A 56 1.70 -2.46 -0.85
C GLN A 56 3.22 -2.64 -0.83
N ALA A 57 3.76 -3.53 -1.67
CA ALA A 57 5.20 -3.71 -1.86
C ALA A 57 5.78 -2.90 -3.04
N GLY A 58 4.97 -2.03 -3.65
CA GLY A 58 5.34 -1.21 -4.82
C GLY A 58 5.01 -1.85 -6.16
N VAL A 59 5.47 -1.24 -7.25
CA VAL A 59 5.35 -1.77 -8.63
C VAL A 59 6.70 -1.82 -9.32
N ALA A 60 6.97 -2.92 -10.02
CA ALA A 60 8.26 -3.21 -10.64
C ALA A 60 8.38 -2.61 -12.05
N SER A 61 7.25 -2.27 -12.66
CA SER A 61 7.16 -1.70 -14.01
C SER A 61 5.99 -0.73 -14.09
N ALA A 62 5.96 0.04 -15.18
CA ALA A 62 4.75 0.76 -15.55
C ALA A 62 3.62 -0.25 -15.82
N PRO A 63 2.36 0.08 -15.54
CA PRO A 63 1.23 -0.71 -16.02
C PRO A 63 1.35 -0.96 -17.53
N ASN A 64 1.07 -2.18 -17.99
CA ASN A 64 0.96 -2.48 -19.42
C ASN A 64 -0.30 -1.78 -19.96
N CYS A 65 -0.14 -0.51 -20.31
CA CYS A 65 -1.24 0.36 -20.69
C CYS A 65 -1.51 0.27 -22.19
N SER A 66 -2.23 -0.78 -22.60
CA SER A 66 -2.63 -0.98 -23.99
C SER A 66 -3.82 -0.13 -24.45
N SER A 67 -4.52 0.59 -23.54
CA SER A 67 -5.86 1.13 -23.84
C SER A 67 -6.10 2.63 -23.58
N ASN A 68 -5.19 3.39 -22.98
CA ASN A 68 -5.41 4.83 -22.70
C ASN A 68 -4.20 5.71 -23.09
N ALA A 69 -4.45 6.75 -23.88
CA ALA A 69 -3.43 7.66 -24.45
C ALA A 69 -2.54 8.37 -23.41
N ILE A 70 -3.03 8.54 -22.18
CA ILE A 70 -2.29 9.17 -21.07
C ILE A 70 -1.19 8.23 -20.52
N CYS A 71 -1.39 6.92 -20.62
CA CYS A 71 -0.52 5.95 -19.96
C CYS A 71 0.62 5.43 -20.87
N GLY A 72 0.48 5.55 -22.19
CA GLY A 72 1.60 5.34 -23.13
C GLY A 72 2.78 6.29 -22.85
N ILE A 73 2.50 7.53 -22.43
CA ILE A 73 3.51 8.51 -22.06
C ILE A 73 4.31 8.07 -20.83
N LEU A 74 3.66 7.47 -19.82
CA LEU A 74 4.33 7.01 -18.59
C LEU A 74 5.19 5.74 -18.80
N GLY A 75 4.75 4.81 -19.65
CA GLY A 75 5.51 3.62 -20.01
C GLY A 75 6.84 3.95 -20.71
N ASP A 76 6.81 4.91 -21.64
CA ASP A 76 8.01 5.39 -22.34
C ASP A 76 8.93 6.22 -21.41
N LEU A 77 8.35 7.02 -20.50
CA LEU A 77 9.12 7.84 -19.55
C LEU A 77 9.95 7.02 -18.55
N ILE A 78 9.54 5.80 -18.16
CA ILE A 78 10.31 4.98 -17.19
C ILE A 78 11.61 4.43 -17.77
N ASN A 79 11.66 4.22 -19.09
CA ASN A 79 12.88 3.82 -19.80
C ASN A 79 13.75 5.02 -20.19
N ILE A 80 13.16 6.21 -20.33
CA ILE A 80 13.84 7.42 -20.82
C ILE A 80 14.27 8.35 -19.67
N VAL A 81 13.62 8.30 -18.51
CA VAL A 81 13.78 9.27 -17.42
C VAL A 81 14.25 8.59 -16.14
N PRO A 82 15.20 9.18 -15.39
CA PRO A 82 15.54 8.71 -14.04
C PRO A 82 14.32 8.86 -13.13
N VAL A 83 13.53 7.79 -12.98
CA VAL A 83 12.33 7.71 -12.13
C VAL A 83 12.60 8.18 -10.69
N TYR A 84 13.82 7.98 -10.22
CA TYR A 84 14.29 8.35 -8.88
C TYR A 84 14.91 9.74 -8.79
N SER A 85 14.90 10.53 -9.87
CA SER A 85 15.32 11.94 -9.83
C SER A 85 14.34 12.78 -9.01
N SER A 86 14.87 13.83 -8.37
CA SER A 86 14.10 14.72 -7.51
C SER A 86 12.93 15.40 -8.23
N TYR A 87 13.06 15.66 -9.54
CA TYR A 87 12.05 16.28 -10.39
C TYR A 87 10.85 15.36 -10.63
N ILE A 88 11.08 14.08 -10.97
CA ILE A 88 10.00 13.13 -11.31
C ILE A 88 9.24 12.64 -10.08
N GLN A 89 9.93 12.40 -8.97
CA GLN A 89 9.29 12.02 -7.69
C GLN A 89 8.31 13.09 -7.17
N SER A 90 8.50 14.35 -7.58
CA SER A 90 7.61 15.47 -7.19
C SER A 90 6.42 15.68 -8.15
N PHE A 91 6.39 15.01 -9.31
CA PHE A 91 5.37 15.24 -10.34
C PHE A 91 4.46 14.02 -10.58
N ALA A 92 5.01 12.80 -10.50
CA ALA A 92 4.26 11.58 -10.80
C ALA A 92 4.08 10.74 -9.53
N ALA A 93 2.87 10.77 -8.94
CA ALA A 93 2.53 10.01 -7.75
C ALA A 93 2.90 8.51 -7.81
N PRO A 94 2.78 7.81 -8.97
CA PRO A 94 3.21 6.42 -9.09
C PRO A 94 4.72 6.18 -8.91
N CYS A 95 5.57 7.17 -9.19
CA CYS A 95 7.01 7.03 -9.05
C CYS A 95 7.45 6.91 -7.58
N ASN A 96 6.62 7.38 -6.63
CA ASN A 96 6.89 7.32 -5.20
C ASN A 96 6.76 5.90 -4.61
N TYR A 97 6.32 4.91 -5.38
CA TYR A 97 6.29 3.50 -4.98
C TYR A 97 6.77 2.54 -6.08
N MET A 98 7.52 3.05 -7.05
CA MET A 98 8.17 2.20 -8.04
C MET A 98 9.42 1.55 -7.43
N LYS A 99 9.46 0.22 -7.39
CA LYS A 99 10.56 -0.58 -6.83
C LYS A 99 11.10 -1.52 -7.91
N ILE A 100 11.95 -1.01 -8.79
CA ILE A 100 12.52 -1.83 -9.88
C ILE A 100 13.54 -2.81 -9.28
N PRO A 101 13.35 -4.14 -9.40
CA PRO A 101 14.21 -5.12 -8.73
C PRO A 101 15.69 -5.02 -9.12
N THR A 102 16.00 -4.60 -10.34
CA THR A 102 17.38 -4.42 -10.82
C THR A 102 17.99 -3.05 -10.49
N LYS A 103 17.25 -2.15 -9.83
CA LYS A 103 17.71 -0.78 -9.48
C LYS A 103 17.50 -0.44 -8.00
N ILE A 104 17.61 -1.42 -7.11
CA ILE A 104 17.33 -1.26 -5.67
C ILE A 104 18.16 -0.14 -5.02
N ASP A 105 19.43 0.01 -5.38
CA ASP A 105 20.26 1.13 -4.88
C ASP A 105 19.69 2.51 -5.22
N GLN A 106 19.11 2.67 -6.42
CA GLN A 106 18.49 3.92 -6.84
C GLN A 106 17.14 4.13 -6.15
N TYR A 107 16.37 3.06 -5.99
CA TYR A 107 15.13 3.04 -5.23
C TYR A 107 15.35 3.49 -3.77
N LEU A 108 16.29 2.87 -3.05
CA LEU A 108 16.59 3.22 -1.66
C LEU A 108 17.10 4.66 -1.51
N LYS A 109 17.82 5.18 -2.51
CA LYS A 109 18.37 6.55 -2.48
C LYS A 109 17.34 7.62 -2.87
N GLY A 110 16.52 7.38 -3.88
CA GLY A 110 15.73 8.43 -4.53
C GLY A 110 14.21 8.28 -4.39
N CYS A 111 13.69 7.10 -4.02
CA CYS A 111 12.25 6.94 -3.82
C CYS A 111 11.79 7.61 -2.52
N LYS A 112 10.81 8.51 -2.61
CA LYS A 112 10.44 9.43 -1.51
C LYS A 112 9.36 8.92 -0.57
N PHE A 113 8.77 7.74 -0.83
CA PHE A 113 7.68 7.21 0.01
C PHE A 113 7.92 5.76 0.39
N LEU A 114 7.95 4.83 -0.57
CA LEU A 114 7.91 3.40 -0.26
C LEU A 114 9.07 2.89 0.62
N PRO A 115 10.35 3.30 0.44
CA PRO A 115 11.42 2.86 1.35
C PRO A 115 11.23 3.32 2.80
N TYR A 116 10.57 4.46 3.01
CA TYR A 116 10.25 4.98 4.34
C TYR A 116 9.08 4.21 4.95
N ALA A 117 8.03 3.97 4.15
CA ALA A 117 6.87 3.19 4.58
C ALA A 117 7.27 1.73 4.89
N ASN A 118 8.23 1.17 4.17
CA ASN A 118 8.67 -0.20 4.39
C ASN A 118 9.77 -0.33 5.46
N ASN A 119 10.23 0.77 6.07
CA ASN A 119 11.42 0.77 6.93
C ASN A 119 12.66 0.13 6.25
N GLU A 120 12.78 0.27 4.93
CA GLU A 120 13.88 -0.30 4.11
C GLU A 120 15.06 0.67 3.95
N LYS A 121 14.85 1.96 4.24
CA LYS A 121 15.84 3.01 3.98
C LYS A 121 17.07 2.83 4.88
N PRO A 122 18.29 2.67 4.32
CA PRO A 122 19.49 2.54 5.13
C PRO A 122 19.69 3.72 6.09
N GLY A 123 19.96 3.43 7.36
CA GLY A 123 20.11 4.43 8.42
C GLY A 123 18.81 5.06 8.92
N PHE A 124 17.66 4.57 8.47
CA PHE A 124 16.34 5.01 8.94
C PHE A 124 15.50 3.79 9.32
N PHE A 125 15.14 3.72 10.60
CA PHE A 125 14.16 2.78 11.11
C PHE A 125 13.24 3.53 12.07
N ASN A 126 11.94 3.45 11.85
CA ASN A 126 10.97 4.11 12.71
C ASN A 126 10.11 3.07 13.43
N ALA A 127 10.41 2.85 14.71
CA ALA A 127 9.70 1.92 15.58
C ALA A 127 8.22 2.31 15.74
N THR A 128 7.93 3.61 15.81
CA THR A 128 6.56 4.12 15.93
C THR A 128 5.72 3.78 14.71
N TYR A 129 6.29 3.82 13.50
CA TYR A 129 5.57 3.40 12.28
C TYR A 129 5.17 1.92 12.35
N LYS A 130 6.11 1.08 12.77
CA LYS A 130 5.88 -0.34 13.01
C LYS A 130 4.80 -0.57 14.08
N GLU A 131 4.90 0.10 15.22
CA GLU A 131 3.94 -0.03 16.33
C GLU A 131 2.52 0.36 15.91
N ARG A 132 2.37 1.45 15.15
CA ARG A 132 1.07 1.90 14.64
C ARG A 132 0.48 0.96 13.62
N PHE A 133 1.28 0.46 12.68
CA PHE A 133 0.79 -0.53 11.73
C PHE A 133 0.40 -1.82 12.46
N ALA A 134 1.20 -2.27 13.43
CA ALA A 134 0.90 -3.45 14.24
C ALA A 134 -0.30 -3.31 15.20
N SER A 135 -0.80 -2.09 15.43
CA SER A 135 -1.92 -1.84 16.34
C SER A 135 -3.29 -2.07 15.70
N LEU A 136 -3.35 -2.22 14.37
CA LEU A 136 -4.57 -2.53 13.63
C LEU A 136 -5.31 -3.72 14.27
N GLN A 137 -6.63 -3.64 14.27
CA GLN A 137 -7.51 -4.74 14.69
C GLN A 137 -7.63 -5.75 13.55
N ASN A 138 -7.85 -5.28 12.32
CA ASN A 138 -7.82 -6.09 11.11
C ASN A 138 -7.08 -5.38 9.99
N LEU A 139 -6.21 -6.12 9.31
CA LEU A 139 -5.62 -5.76 8.03
C LEU A 139 -6.22 -6.67 6.96
N VAL A 140 -7.00 -6.11 6.04
CA VAL A 140 -7.62 -6.86 4.94
C VAL A 140 -6.92 -6.46 3.64
N LEU A 141 -6.34 -7.44 2.96
CA LEU A 141 -5.57 -7.24 1.74
C LEU A 141 -6.28 -7.94 0.58
N VAL A 142 -6.78 -7.17 -0.39
CA VAL A 142 -7.47 -7.72 -1.56
C VAL A 142 -6.53 -7.71 -2.76
N MET A 143 -6.36 -8.88 -3.39
CA MET A 143 -5.63 -9.03 -4.65
C MET A 143 -6.60 -9.50 -5.74
N PHE A 144 -6.51 -8.91 -6.93
CA PHE A 144 -7.33 -9.30 -8.09
C PHE A 144 -6.67 -10.44 -8.88
N GLU A 145 -7.46 -11.39 -9.36
CA GLU A 145 -6.96 -12.56 -10.10
C GLU A 145 -6.31 -12.18 -11.43
N ASP A 146 -7.02 -11.34 -12.20
CA ASP A 146 -6.66 -10.90 -13.55
C ASP A 146 -6.02 -9.50 -13.53
N GLU A 147 -5.17 -9.27 -12.52
CA GLU A 147 -4.49 -8.00 -12.30
C GLU A 147 -3.44 -7.71 -13.39
N THR A 148 -3.56 -6.57 -14.06
CA THR A 148 -2.65 -6.13 -15.15
C THR A 148 -2.02 -4.75 -14.90
N VAL A 149 -2.45 -4.06 -13.84
CA VAL A 149 -1.98 -2.71 -13.47
C VAL A 149 -0.88 -2.82 -12.42
N ILE A 150 -1.07 -3.67 -11.41
CA ILE A 150 -0.08 -3.90 -10.34
C ILE A 150 0.80 -5.10 -10.72
N VAL A 151 2.08 -4.82 -10.95
CA VAL A 151 3.07 -5.84 -11.33
C VAL A 151 4.22 -5.85 -10.32
N PRO A 152 4.45 -6.95 -9.59
CA PRO A 152 3.68 -8.19 -9.56
C PRO A 152 2.36 -8.02 -8.78
N LYS A 153 1.30 -8.77 -9.13
CA LYS A 153 -0.01 -8.64 -8.47
C LYS A 153 0.02 -8.98 -6.98
N GLU A 154 0.95 -9.85 -6.60
CA GLU A 154 1.23 -10.26 -5.22
C GLU A 154 1.67 -9.06 -4.36
N SER A 155 2.07 -7.94 -4.96
CA SER A 155 2.31 -6.68 -4.25
C SER A 155 1.11 -6.25 -3.41
N SER A 156 -0.12 -6.58 -3.83
CA SER A 156 -1.33 -6.35 -3.02
C SER A 156 -1.41 -7.14 -1.73
N TRP A 157 -0.65 -8.23 -1.64
CA TRP A 157 -0.48 -9.04 -0.45
C TRP A 157 0.89 -8.88 0.20
N PHE A 158 1.66 -7.83 -0.13
CA PHE A 158 3.06 -7.65 0.28
C PHE A 158 4.07 -8.68 -0.27
N GLY A 159 3.65 -9.52 -1.23
CA GLY A 159 4.59 -10.34 -2.00
C GLY A 159 5.35 -9.49 -3.03
N TYR A 160 6.58 -9.88 -3.36
CA TYR A 160 7.39 -9.12 -4.30
C TYR A 160 8.53 -9.92 -4.92
N TYR A 161 9.17 -9.35 -5.94
CA TYR A 161 10.39 -9.89 -6.51
C TYR A 161 11.58 -9.80 -5.53
N PRO A 162 12.53 -10.75 -5.57
CA PRO A 162 13.82 -10.61 -4.90
C PRO A 162 14.66 -9.51 -5.58
N ASP A 163 15.58 -8.91 -4.82
CA ASP A 163 16.50 -7.91 -5.35
C ASP A 163 17.34 -8.50 -6.50
N GLY A 164 17.39 -7.79 -7.62
CA GLY A 164 18.17 -8.15 -8.80
C GLY A 164 17.47 -9.06 -9.83
N SER A 165 16.29 -9.60 -9.54
CA SER A 165 15.59 -10.53 -10.46
C SER A 165 14.08 -10.25 -10.55
N THR A 166 13.47 -10.61 -11.66
CA THR A 166 12.01 -10.61 -11.87
C THR A 166 11.48 -12.03 -12.17
N ASP A 167 12.31 -13.05 -11.96
CA ASP A 167 12.03 -14.43 -12.42
C ASP A 167 11.03 -15.15 -11.51
N VAL A 168 11.08 -14.84 -10.22
CA VAL A 168 10.24 -15.45 -9.19
C VAL A 168 9.64 -14.36 -8.33
N VAL A 169 8.34 -14.47 -8.04
CA VAL A 169 7.67 -13.62 -7.06
C VAL A 169 7.67 -14.34 -5.71
N LEU A 170 8.25 -13.72 -4.70
CA LEU A 170 8.22 -14.22 -3.33
C LEU A 170 6.85 -13.94 -2.71
N PRO A 171 6.23 -14.92 -2.04
CA PRO A 171 5.09 -14.65 -1.18
C PRO A 171 5.51 -13.75 -0.01
N PHE A 172 4.54 -13.05 0.59
CA PHE A 172 4.79 -12.04 1.64
C PHE A 172 5.66 -12.57 2.79
N ASN A 173 5.43 -13.82 3.21
CA ASN A 173 6.12 -14.46 4.33
C ASN A 173 7.59 -14.82 4.03
N GLU A 174 7.99 -14.80 2.76
CA GLU A 174 9.37 -15.04 2.33
C GLU A 174 10.19 -13.75 2.15
N THR A 175 9.52 -12.58 2.16
CA THR A 175 10.18 -11.28 2.02
C THR A 175 10.98 -10.90 3.27
N THR A 176 12.04 -10.09 3.09
CA THR A 176 12.80 -9.50 4.20
C THR A 176 11.90 -8.66 5.11
N LEU A 177 10.99 -7.87 4.53
CA LEU A 177 10.02 -7.04 5.27
C LEU A 177 9.23 -7.85 6.30
N TYR A 178 8.79 -9.06 5.94
CA TYR A 178 8.10 -9.95 6.86
C TYR A 178 9.05 -10.68 7.81
N LYS A 179 10.14 -11.28 7.30
CA LYS A 179 11.07 -12.09 8.10
C LYS A 179 11.69 -11.29 9.25
N GLU A 180 12.04 -10.04 8.99
CA GLU A 180 12.60 -9.09 9.96
C GLU A 180 11.52 -8.24 10.66
N ASP A 181 10.25 -8.44 10.28
CA ASP A 181 9.10 -7.71 10.81
C ASP A 181 9.28 -6.18 10.80
N LEU A 182 9.76 -5.64 9.67
CA LEU A 182 10.18 -4.24 9.57
C LEU A 182 9.06 -3.24 9.83
N ILE A 183 7.83 -3.61 9.51
CA ILE A 183 6.63 -2.77 9.67
C ILE A 183 5.61 -3.35 10.66
N GLY A 184 5.86 -4.51 11.27
CA GLY A 184 4.88 -5.17 12.14
C GLY A 184 3.89 -6.10 11.42
N LEU A 185 4.09 -6.37 10.13
CA LEU A 185 3.25 -7.28 9.35
C LEU A 185 3.29 -8.72 9.89
N LYS A 186 4.46 -9.21 10.30
CA LYS A 186 4.58 -10.54 10.91
C LYS A 186 3.87 -10.57 12.25
N THR A 187 4.03 -9.52 13.06
CA THR A 187 3.30 -9.37 14.33
C THR A 187 1.78 -9.44 14.14
N LEU A 188 1.21 -8.71 13.17
CA LEU A 188 -0.23 -8.79 12.88
C LEU A 188 -0.67 -10.17 12.37
N HIS A 189 0.12 -10.75 11.47
CA HIS A 189 -0.22 -12.02 10.84
C HIS A 189 -0.21 -13.16 11.85
N GLU A 190 0.81 -13.23 12.71
CA GLU A 190 0.89 -14.23 13.78
C GLU A 190 -0.19 -14.04 14.86
N ALA A 191 -0.69 -12.82 15.03
CA ALA A 191 -1.85 -12.52 15.88
C ALA A 191 -3.20 -12.86 15.23
N GLY A 192 -3.22 -13.38 14.00
CA GLY A 192 -4.46 -13.73 13.29
C GLY A 192 -5.26 -12.53 12.76
N LYS A 193 -4.63 -11.36 12.66
CA LYS A 193 -5.29 -10.09 12.30
C LYS A 193 -5.18 -9.73 10.81
N VAL A 194 -4.55 -10.57 9.99
CA VAL A 194 -4.38 -10.33 8.56
C VAL A 194 -5.30 -11.26 7.77
N THR A 195 -6.16 -10.69 6.93
CA THR A 195 -7.02 -11.43 6.01
C THR A 195 -6.59 -11.18 4.57
N PHE A 196 -6.29 -12.26 3.85
CA PHE A 196 -5.96 -12.21 2.44
C PHE A 196 -7.18 -12.61 1.60
N LEU A 197 -7.74 -11.66 0.85
CA LEU A 197 -8.90 -11.87 0.00
C LEU A 197 -8.49 -11.86 -1.47
N LYS A 198 -9.02 -12.81 -2.24
CA LYS A 198 -8.82 -12.88 -3.68
C LYS A 198 -10.11 -12.49 -4.38
N ALA A 199 -10.07 -11.48 -5.23
CA ALA A 199 -11.22 -10.95 -5.96
C ALA A 199 -11.14 -11.34 -7.44
N PHE A 200 -12.27 -11.75 -8.02
CA PHE A 200 -12.35 -12.12 -9.42
C PHE A 200 -12.32 -10.90 -10.35
N GLY A 201 -11.71 -11.08 -11.52
CA GLY A 201 -11.59 -10.05 -12.56
C GLY A 201 -10.36 -9.18 -12.42
N GLY A 202 -10.34 -8.09 -13.21
CA GLY A 202 -9.21 -7.17 -13.31
C GLY A 202 -9.16 -6.09 -12.23
N HIS A 203 -8.16 -5.21 -12.34
CA HIS A 203 -7.89 -4.15 -11.36
C HIS A 203 -9.15 -3.36 -10.99
N LEU A 204 -9.48 -3.32 -9.69
CA LEU A 204 -10.66 -2.63 -9.16
C LEU A 204 -11.99 -3.09 -9.77
N ASN A 205 -12.12 -4.35 -10.14
CA ASN A 205 -13.43 -4.95 -10.43
C ASN A 205 -14.26 -5.10 -9.13
N LEU A 206 -14.90 -4.02 -8.71
CA LEU A 206 -15.67 -3.92 -7.46
C LEU A 206 -17.04 -4.63 -7.58
N SER A 207 -17.02 -5.96 -7.60
CA SER A 207 -18.22 -6.79 -7.65
C SER A 207 -18.96 -6.84 -6.32
N ASP A 208 -20.26 -7.17 -6.35
CA ASP A 208 -21.06 -7.43 -5.15
C ASP A 208 -20.42 -8.50 -4.26
N ALA A 209 -19.84 -9.54 -4.87
CA ALA A 209 -19.11 -10.59 -4.15
C ALA A 209 -17.91 -10.04 -3.36
N LEU A 210 -17.19 -9.05 -3.90
CA LEU A 210 -16.12 -8.37 -3.16
C LEU A 210 -16.68 -7.59 -1.98
N PHE A 211 -17.77 -6.86 -2.17
CA PHE A 211 -18.42 -6.12 -1.08
C PHE A 211 -18.87 -7.07 0.04
N GLU A 212 -19.51 -8.19 -0.28
CA GLU A 212 -19.92 -9.21 0.70
C GLU A 212 -18.73 -9.76 1.51
N MET A 213 -17.55 -9.90 0.90
CA MET A 213 -16.35 -10.34 1.62
C MET A 213 -15.79 -9.27 2.59
N ILE A 214 -15.92 -7.98 2.28
CA ILE A 214 -15.34 -6.90 3.11
C ILE A 214 -16.32 -6.34 4.15
N LEU A 215 -17.64 -6.46 3.92
CA LEU A 215 -18.68 -5.95 4.81
C LEU A 215 -18.54 -6.39 6.29
N PRO A 216 -18.12 -7.63 6.61
CA PRO A 216 -17.90 -8.05 7.99
C PRO A 216 -16.84 -7.20 8.73
N PHE A 217 -15.89 -6.60 8.02
CA PHE A 217 -14.84 -5.76 8.62
C PHE A 217 -15.25 -4.29 8.76
N LEU A 218 -16.43 -3.92 8.27
CA LEU A 218 -16.95 -2.55 8.32
C LEU A 218 -18.04 -2.37 9.36
N LYS A 219 -18.66 -3.45 9.84
CA LYS A 219 -19.69 -3.41 10.87
C LYS A 219 -19.04 -3.40 12.25
N ASP A 220 -19.27 -2.34 13.02
CA ASP A 220 -19.04 -2.36 14.47
C ASP A 220 -20.31 -2.92 15.15
N ASP A 221 -20.14 -3.62 16.29
CA ASP A 221 -21.23 -4.19 17.09
C ASP A 221 -22.13 -3.11 17.77
N GLU A 222 -21.72 -1.83 17.72
CA GLU A 222 -22.51 -0.70 18.20
C GLU A 222 -22.67 0.36 17.09
N LEU A 223 -23.88 0.90 16.99
CA LEU A 223 -24.38 1.79 15.95
C LEU A 223 -23.59 3.11 15.86
N ASP A 224 -22.58 3.16 14.99
CA ASP A 224 -22.24 4.29 14.08
C ASP A 224 -20.95 3.94 13.32
N VAL A 225 -21.10 3.38 12.12
CA VAL A 225 -19.98 2.98 11.27
C VAL A 225 -19.38 4.21 10.58
N GLN A 226 -18.17 4.60 10.99
CA GLN A 226 -17.41 5.68 10.37
C GLN A 226 -16.38 5.11 9.38
N ILE A 227 -16.51 5.47 8.10
CA ILE A 227 -15.66 4.98 7.00
C ILE A 227 -14.95 6.15 6.34
N ALA A 228 -13.62 6.08 6.26
CA ALA A 228 -12.81 6.95 5.42
C ALA A 228 -12.34 6.17 4.17
N VAL A 229 -12.50 6.78 2.99
CA VAL A 229 -12.04 6.21 1.70
C VAL A 229 -10.99 7.15 1.10
N ALA A 230 -9.83 6.58 0.73
CA ALA A 230 -8.71 7.29 0.12
C ALA A 230 -8.36 6.73 -1.26
#